data_AF-D1LES2-F1
#
_entry.id   AF-D1LES2-F1
#
_cell.length_a   1.000
_cell.length_b   1.000
_cell.length_c   1.000
_cell.angle_alpha   90.00
_cell.angle_beta   90.00
_cell.angle_gamma   90.00
#
_symmetry.space_group_name_H-M   'P 1'
#
loop_
_entity.id
_entity.type
_entity.pdbx_description
1 polymer ?
#
loop_
_entity_poly.entity_id
_entity_poly.type
_entity_poly.pdbx_seq_one_letter_code
_entity_poly.pdbx_strand_id
1 'polypeptide(L)'
;LVDVMNKAEREGAYGSQLEQIESEWNKKANVQKFNEAVADSIKNESSIKDKEAAIAKFNSIVTPLSHHSLEDAQKVAKDILGYEIYFNWDKPRVREGYYRYQGGTQCAVNRAREYAPYADMVWMETKLPIFDQAKEFAEGVKAKFPDQWLCYN
;
A
#
# COMPACT_ATOMS: atom_id res chain seq x y z
N LEU A 1 -11.05 11.71 -8.40
CA LEU A 1 -10.19 12.87 -8.16
C LEU A 1 -10.03 13.74 -9.40
N VAL A 2 -9.51 13.21 -10.51
CA VAL A 2 -9.22 14.00 -11.74
C VAL A 2 -10.37 14.90 -12.20
N ASP A 3 -11.60 14.38 -12.28
CA ASP A 3 -12.76 15.19 -12.69
C ASP A 3 -13.03 16.37 -11.74
N VAL A 4 -12.83 16.16 -10.43
CA VAL A 4 -13.00 17.19 -9.41
C VAL A 4 -11.93 18.27 -9.56
N MET A 5 -10.67 17.86 -9.79
CA MET A 5 -9.55 18.78 -10.00
C MET A 5 -9.72 19.60 -11.28
N ASN A 6 -10.10 18.96 -12.39
CA ASN A 6 -10.31 19.64 -13.67
C ASN A 6 -11.49 20.62 -13.60
N LYS A 7 -12.55 20.26 -12.87
CA LYS A 7 -13.68 21.18 -12.63
C LYS A 7 -13.24 22.38 -11.79
N ALA A 8 -12.54 22.14 -10.68
CA ALA A 8 -12.06 23.21 -9.80
C ALA A 8 -11.13 24.19 -10.52
N GLU A 9 -10.22 23.69 -11.35
CA GLU A 9 -9.33 24.53 -12.16
C GLU A 9 -10.10 25.38 -13.18
N ARG A 10 -11.12 24.81 -13.85
CA ARG A 10 -12.01 25.57 -14.75
C ARG A 10 -12.83 26.64 -14.02
N GLU A 11 -13.14 26.40 -12.75
CA GLU A 11 -13.81 27.35 -11.87
C GLU A 11 -12.85 28.38 -11.25
N GLY A 12 -11.55 28.33 -11.61
CA GLY A 12 -10.55 29.32 -11.24
C GLY A 12 -9.74 28.99 -9.99
N ALA A 13 -9.84 27.77 -9.45
CA ALA A 13 -8.98 27.35 -8.34
C ALA A 13 -7.53 27.15 -8.80
N TYR A 14 -6.56 27.61 -8.01
CA TYR A 14 -5.13 27.48 -8.30
C TYR A 14 -4.28 27.31 -7.03
N GLY A 15 -3.05 26.81 -7.18
CA GLY A 15 -2.08 26.68 -6.10
C GLY A 15 -2.64 25.94 -4.88
N SER A 16 -2.57 26.58 -3.71
CA SER A 16 -3.02 26.01 -2.43
C SER A 16 -4.50 25.61 -2.39
N GLN A 17 -5.36 26.24 -3.20
CA GLN A 17 -6.78 25.86 -3.29
C GLN A 17 -6.95 24.46 -3.90
N LEU A 18 -6.19 24.16 -4.95
CA LEU A 18 -6.21 22.83 -5.57
C LEU A 18 -5.61 21.78 -4.64
N GLU A 19 -4.53 22.10 -3.93
CA GLU A 19 -3.93 21.22 -2.93
C GLU A 19 -4.93 20.89 -1.81
N GLN A 20 -5.69 21.88 -1.33
CA GLN A 20 -6.73 21.67 -0.32
C GLN A 20 -7.84 20.77 -0.84
N ILE A 21 -8.35 21.01 -2.05
CA ILE A 21 -9.39 20.18 -2.68
C ILE A 21 -8.92 18.73 -2.83
N GLU A 22 -7.69 18.52 -3.28
CA GLU A 22 -7.10 17.18 -3.40
C GLU A 22 -7.00 16.49 -2.03
N SER A 23 -6.51 17.21 -1.02
CA SER A 23 -6.37 16.70 0.36
C SER A 23 -7.72 16.32 0.96
N GLU A 24 -8.74 17.18 0.82
CA GLU A 24 -10.09 16.92 1.29
C GLU A 24 -10.75 15.75 0.55
N TRP A 25 -10.56 15.67 -0.77
CA TRP A 25 -11.06 14.55 -1.56
C TRP A 25 -10.42 13.23 -1.11
N ASN A 26 -9.11 13.18 -0.93
CA ASN A 26 -8.40 11.97 -0.50
C ASN A 26 -8.82 11.52 0.91
N LYS A 27 -8.99 12.47 1.85
CA LYS A 27 -9.51 12.20 3.19
C LYS A 27 -10.92 11.63 3.14
N LYS A 28 -11.82 12.27 2.37
CA LYS A 28 -13.22 11.82 2.22
C LYS A 28 -13.33 10.47 1.52
N ALA A 29 -12.47 10.21 0.54
CA ALA A 29 -12.42 8.94 -0.17
C ALA A 29 -11.79 7.80 0.67
N ASN A 30 -11.23 8.11 1.84
CA ASN A 30 -10.52 7.18 2.71
C ASN A 30 -9.50 6.33 1.93
N VAL A 31 -8.60 6.99 1.18
CA VAL A 31 -7.60 6.31 0.35
C VAL A 31 -6.66 5.52 1.25
N GLN A 32 -6.67 4.19 1.10
CA GLN A 32 -5.90 3.26 1.92
C GLN A 32 -5.46 2.03 1.12
N LYS A 33 -4.59 1.19 1.69
CA LYS A 33 -4.25 -0.10 1.07
C LYS A 33 -5.43 -1.06 1.16
N PHE A 34 -5.49 -2.02 0.24
CA PHE A 34 -6.58 -3.01 0.20
C PHE A 34 -6.72 -3.81 1.51
N ASN A 35 -5.61 -4.21 2.14
CA ASN A 35 -5.64 -4.94 3.41
C ASN A 35 -6.22 -4.11 4.57
N GLU A 36 -6.04 -2.79 4.53
CA GLU A 36 -6.64 -1.87 5.51
C GLU A 36 -8.15 -1.76 5.28
N ALA A 37 -8.59 -1.65 4.02
CA ALA A 37 -10.01 -1.69 3.66
C ALA A 37 -10.70 -3.00 4.09
N VAL A 38 -10.03 -4.15 3.94
CA VAL A 38 -10.53 -5.44 4.46
C VAL A 38 -10.66 -5.39 5.99
N ALA A 39 -9.64 -4.90 6.69
CA ALA A 39 -9.68 -4.80 8.14
C ALA A 39 -10.78 -3.86 8.64
N ASP A 40 -11.01 -2.74 7.96
CA ASP A 40 -12.10 -1.80 8.24
C ASP A 40 -13.47 -2.45 8.04
N SER A 41 -13.66 -3.18 6.94
CA SER A 41 -14.91 -3.89 6.66
C SER A 41 -15.18 -4.98 7.71
N ILE A 42 -14.15 -5.75 8.12
CA ILE A 42 -14.27 -6.71 9.24
C ILE A 42 -14.68 -5.99 10.53
N LYS A 43 -14.04 -4.85 10.85
CA LYS A 43 -14.28 -4.12 12.10
C LYS A 43 -15.64 -3.44 12.15
N ASN A 44 -16.09 -2.84 11.06
CA ASN A 44 -17.19 -1.87 11.08
C ASN A 44 -18.47 -2.40 10.44
N GLU A 45 -18.37 -3.33 9.49
CA GLU A 45 -19.50 -3.74 8.63
C GLU A 45 -19.85 -5.22 8.79
N SER A 46 -18.87 -6.08 9.12
CA SER A 46 -19.10 -7.51 9.23
C SER A 46 -19.83 -7.92 10.52
N SER A 47 -20.57 -9.03 10.43
CA SER A 47 -21.18 -9.70 11.58
C SER A 47 -20.24 -10.73 12.26
N ILE A 48 -18.95 -10.72 11.90
CA ILE A 48 -17.97 -11.65 12.45
C ILE A 48 -17.78 -11.35 13.94
N LYS A 49 -17.89 -12.38 14.80
CA LYS A 49 -17.71 -12.25 16.25
C LYS A 49 -16.24 -12.01 16.60
N ASP A 50 -15.34 -12.86 16.10
CA ASP A 50 -13.91 -12.76 16.35
C ASP A 50 -13.21 -12.00 15.21
N LYS A 51 -13.23 -10.68 15.33
CA LYS A 51 -12.70 -9.75 14.31
C LYS A 51 -11.18 -9.81 14.22
N GLU A 52 -10.50 -9.99 15.35
CA GLU A 52 -9.04 -10.07 15.39
C GLU A 52 -8.54 -11.33 14.70
N ALA A 53 -9.17 -12.48 14.97
CA ALA A 53 -8.84 -13.73 14.29
C ALA A 53 -9.09 -13.65 12.77
N ALA A 54 -10.17 -12.99 12.35
CA ALA A 54 -10.47 -12.81 10.93
C ALA A 54 -9.44 -11.92 10.21
N ILE A 55 -9.02 -10.81 10.85
CA ILE A 55 -7.96 -9.95 10.31
C ILE A 55 -6.63 -10.70 10.27
N ALA A 56 -6.30 -11.43 11.33
CA ALA A 56 -5.07 -12.23 11.39
C ALA A 56 -5.06 -13.31 10.31
N LYS A 57 -6.20 -13.96 10.05
CA LYS A 57 -6.37 -14.93 8.97
C LYS A 57 -6.15 -14.31 7.59
N PHE A 58 -6.68 -13.11 7.34
CA PHE A 58 -6.42 -12.43 6.06
C PHE A 58 -4.93 -12.09 5.91
N ASN A 59 -4.33 -11.48 6.95
CA ASN A 59 -2.94 -11.03 6.92
C ASN A 59 -1.91 -12.16 6.95
N SER A 60 -2.30 -13.39 7.29
CA SER A 60 -1.41 -14.56 7.17
C SER A 60 -1.36 -15.13 5.74
N ILE A 61 -2.41 -14.89 4.95
CA ILE A 61 -2.53 -15.33 3.55
C ILE A 61 -1.97 -14.25 2.63
N VAL A 62 -2.49 -13.02 2.76
CA VAL A 62 -2.14 -11.88 1.91
C VAL A 62 -1.15 -10.99 2.66
N THR A 63 0.13 -11.20 2.38
CA THR A 63 1.24 -10.40 2.94
C THR A 63 1.92 -9.54 1.88
N PRO A 64 2.71 -8.53 2.25
CA PRO A 64 3.51 -7.74 1.31
C PRO A 64 4.47 -8.56 0.43
N LEU A 65 4.78 -9.79 0.83
CA LEU A 65 5.74 -10.69 0.20
C LEU A 65 5.09 -11.96 -0.37
N SER A 66 3.76 -12.03 -0.35
CA SER A 66 2.99 -13.21 -0.78
C SER A 66 2.70 -13.23 -2.28
N HIS A 67 2.99 -12.14 -2.99
CA HIS A 67 2.77 -11.97 -4.44
C HIS A 67 1.32 -12.17 -4.91
N HIS A 68 0.33 -12.07 -4.02
CA HIS A 68 -1.07 -12.07 -4.42
C HIS A 68 -1.39 -10.86 -5.30
N SER A 69 -2.12 -11.11 -6.39
CA SER A 69 -2.76 -10.06 -7.15
C SER A 69 -3.88 -9.42 -6.34
N LEU A 70 -4.35 -8.23 -6.77
CA LEU A 70 -5.53 -7.61 -6.16
C LEU A 70 -6.77 -8.53 -6.29
N GLU A 71 -6.93 -9.19 -7.43
CA GLU A 71 -8.06 -10.11 -7.67
C GLU A 71 -8.03 -11.31 -6.71
N ASP A 72 -6.84 -11.88 -6.47
CA ASP A 72 -6.72 -13.00 -5.53
C ASP A 72 -6.93 -12.55 -4.09
N ALA A 73 -6.40 -11.38 -3.72
CA ALA A 73 -6.67 -10.80 -2.40
C ALA A 73 -8.18 -10.53 -2.20
N GLN A 74 -8.90 -10.10 -3.23
CA GLN A 74 -10.35 -9.90 -3.20
C GLN A 74 -11.10 -11.23 -3.00
N LYS A 75 -10.67 -12.32 -3.64
CA LYS A 75 -11.25 -13.66 -3.40
C LYS A 75 -11.06 -14.08 -1.94
N VAL A 76 -9.85 -13.93 -1.40
CA VAL A 76 -9.57 -14.25 0.02
C VAL A 76 -10.42 -13.40 0.96
N ALA A 77 -10.57 -12.10 0.68
CA ALA A 77 -11.42 -11.23 1.47
C ALA A 77 -12.90 -11.66 1.42
N LYS A 78 -13.41 -11.99 0.23
CA LYS A 78 -14.78 -12.48 0.03
C LYS A 78 -15.04 -13.79 0.75
N ASP A 79 -14.08 -14.70 0.77
CA ASP A 79 -14.18 -15.97 1.50
C ASP A 79 -14.26 -15.77 3.03
N ILE A 80 -13.65 -14.70 3.54
CA ILE A 80 -13.68 -14.35 4.98
C ILE A 80 -14.96 -13.57 5.33
N LEU A 81 -15.33 -12.58 4.52
CA LEU A 81 -16.43 -11.64 4.79
C LEU A 81 -17.80 -12.15 4.33
N GLY A 82 -17.84 -13.02 3.33
CA GLY A 82 -19.05 -13.48 2.65
C GLY A 82 -19.58 -12.51 1.59
N TYR A 83 -18.91 -11.37 1.37
CA TYR A 83 -19.28 -10.37 0.38
C TYR A 83 -18.05 -9.65 -0.18
N GLU A 84 -18.23 -8.96 -1.30
CA GLU A 84 -17.17 -8.18 -1.95
C GLU A 84 -17.09 -6.78 -1.34
N ILE A 85 -15.88 -6.36 -1.02
CA ILE A 85 -15.62 -5.01 -0.54
C ILE A 85 -15.40 -4.05 -1.71
N TYR A 86 -15.91 -2.83 -1.59
CA TYR A 86 -15.64 -1.79 -2.57
C TYR A 86 -14.18 -1.32 -2.44
N PHE A 87 -13.44 -1.41 -3.54
CA PHE A 87 -12.09 -0.87 -3.62
C PHE A 87 -11.82 -0.38 -5.05
N ASN A 88 -11.42 0.89 -5.20
CA ASN A 88 -11.14 1.47 -6.51
C ASN A 88 -9.91 2.39 -6.45
N TRP A 89 -8.78 1.85 -6.89
CA TRP A 89 -7.49 2.54 -7.01
C TRP A 89 -7.35 3.48 -8.22
N ASP A 90 -8.29 3.47 -9.18
CA ASP A 90 -8.27 4.39 -10.33
C ASP A 90 -8.85 5.77 -9.98
N LYS A 91 -9.81 5.83 -9.06
CA LYS A 91 -10.44 7.08 -8.60
C LYS A 91 -9.45 8.08 -7.96
N PRO A 92 -8.47 7.67 -7.14
CA PRO A 92 -7.50 8.57 -6.52
C PRO A 92 -6.29 8.93 -7.39
N ARG A 93 -6.25 8.53 -8.67
CA ARG A 93 -5.16 8.91 -9.58
C ARG A 93 -5.01 10.42 -9.70
N VAL A 94 -3.76 10.87 -9.78
CA VAL A 94 -3.41 12.27 -10.03
C VAL A 94 -3.67 12.64 -11.49
N ARG A 95 -3.55 13.94 -11.83
CA ARG A 95 -3.89 14.47 -13.15
C ARG A 95 -3.06 13.85 -14.27
N GLU A 96 -1.82 13.49 -13.98
CA GLU A 96 -0.87 12.82 -14.87
C GLU A 96 -1.22 11.34 -15.07
N GLY A 97 -2.14 10.78 -14.28
CA GLY A 97 -2.58 9.39 -14.37
C GLY A 97 -1.82 8.42 -13.47
N TYR A 98 -0.92 8.90 -12.60
CA TYR A 98 -0.20 8.02 -11.66
C TYR A 98 -1.12 7.48 -10.56
N TYR A 99 -0.86 6.23 -10.17
CA TYR A 99 -1.49 5.60 -9.01
C TYR A 99 -0.91 6.12 -7.70
N ARG A 100 -1.73 6.14 -6.65
CA ARG A 100 -1.22 6.36 -5.29
C ARG A 100 -0.46 5.13 -4.84
N TYR A 101 0.65 5.36 -4.15
CA TYR A 101 1.53 4.30 -3.69
C TYR A 101 1.99 4.56 -2.27
N GLN A 102 1.72 3.62 -1.37
CA GLN A 102 2.23 3.68 0.00
C GLN A 102 3.61 3.03 0.05
N GLY A 103 4.65 3.87 0.03
CA GLY A 103 6.03 3.43 0.21
C GLY A 103 6.35 3.01 1.64
N GLY A 104 7.65 2.79 1.91
CA GLY A 104 8.18 2.42 3.23
C GLY A 104 9.11 1.21 3.16
N THR A 105 9.66 0.80 4.30
CA THR A 105 10.68 -0.26 4.37
C THR A 105 10.16 -1.59 3.81
N GLN A 106 8.94 -2.01 4.16
CA GLN A 106 8.35 -3.26 3.65
C GLN A 106 8.18 -3.27 2.13
N CYS A 107 7.83 -2.13 1.55
CA CYS A 107 7.75 -1.95 0.09
C CYS A 107 9.14 -2.07 -0.56
N ALA A 108 10.16 -1.45 0.04
CA ALA A 108 11.52 -1.54 -0.44
C ALA A 108 12.08 -2.96 -0.32
N VAL A 109 11.80 -3.68 0.78
CA VAL A 109 12.18 -5.09 0.95
C VAL A 109 11.55 -5.96 -0.13
N ASN A 110 10.26 -5.78 -0.43
CA ASN A 110 9.59 -6.52 -1.48
C ASN A 110 10.28 -6.30 -2.84
N ARG A 111 10.55 -5.06 -3.22
CA ARG A 111 11.26 -4.75 -4.48
C ARG A 111 12.69 -5.27 -4.50
N ALA A 112 13.45 -5.09 -3.42
CA ALA A 112 14.83 -5.53 -3.31
C ALA A 112 14.97 -7.05 -3.45
N ARG A 113 14.01 -7.82 -2.91
CA ARG A 113 13.94 -9.29 -3.12
C ARG A 113 13.72 -9.66 -4.58
N GLU A 114 12.95 -8.89 -5.33
CA GLU A 114 12.75 -9.13 -6.76
C GLU A 114 13.94 -8.67 -7.62
N TYR A 115 14.71 -7.70 -7.13
CA TYR A 115 15.92 -7.22 -7.81
C TYR A 115 17.17 -8.05 -7.50
N ALA A 116 17.24 -8.67 -6.32
CA ALA A 116 18.40 -9.43 -5.84
C ALA A 116 18.97 -10.46 -6.86
N PRO A 117 18.15 -11.24 -7.59
CA PRO A 117 18.69 -12.18 -8.60
C PRO A 117 19.42 -11.53 -9.78
N TYR A 118 19.32 -10.20 -9.93
CA TYR A 118 19.83 -9.44 -11.07
C TYR A 118 20.81 -8.35 -10.67
N ALA A 119 21.16 -8.24 -9.38
CA ALA A 119 22.02 -7.19 -8.87
C ALA A 119 22.99 -7.75 -7.82
N ASP A 120 24.28 -7.49 -8.01
CA ASP A 120 25.32 -7.90 -7.06
C ASP A 120 25.05 -7.30 -5.66
N MET A 121 24.55 -6.07 -5.63
CA MET A 121 24.20 -5.36 -4.41
C MET A 121 22.84 -4.68 -4.55
N VAL A 122 22.08 -4.59 -3.46
CA VAL A 122 20.84 -3.81 -3.40
C VAL A 122 20.96 -2.65 -2.41
N TRP A 123 20.30 -1.54 -2.73
CA TRP A 123 20.29 -0.30 -1.95
C TRP A 123 18.86 0.18 -1.77
N MET A 124 18.51 0.58 -0.55
CA MET A 124 17.30 1.32 -0.24
C MET A 124 17.69 2.74 0.17
N GLU A 125 17.26 3.73 -0.60
CA GLU A 125 17.39 5.15 -0.23
C GLU A 125 16.69 5.42 1.12
N THR A 126 17.34 6.18 2.01
CA THR A 126 16.82 6.48 3.34
C THR A 126 16.69 7.98 3.56
N LYS A 127 15.62 8.41 4.25
CA LYS A 127 15.41 9.83 4.57
C LYS A 127 16.32 10.31 5.71
N LEU A 128 16.63 9.42 6.64
CA LEU A 128 17.38 9.68 7.87
C LEU A 128 18.22 8.43 8.20
N PRO A 129 19.37 8.59 8.88
CA PRO A 129 20.23 7.48 9.29
C PRO A 129 19.64 6.74 10.50
N ILE A 130 18.56 5.96 10.30
CA ILE A 130 17.87 5.22 11.35
C ILE A 130 18.33 3.76 11.33
N PHE A 131 19.07 3.35 12.35
CA PHE A 131 19.62 1.99 12.45
C PHE A 131 18.54 0.90 12.39
N ASP A 132 17.43 1.06 13.11
CA ASP A 132 16.36 0.05 13.13
C ASP A 132 15.72 -0.14 11.76
N GLN A 133 15.60 0.92 10.97
CA GLN A 133 15.12 0.84 9.59
C GLN A 133 16.13 0.11 8.69
N ALA A 134 17.42 0.41 8.83
CA ALA A 134 18.49 -0.27 8.08
C ALA A 134 18.52 -1.77 8.41
N LYS A 135 18.35 -2.11 9.70
CA LYS A 135 18.25 -3.48 10.19
C LYS A 135 17.01 -4.19 9.63
N GLU A 136 15.83 -3.57 9.70
CA GLU A 136 14.58 -4.11 9.13
C GLU A 136 14.74 -4.41 7.63
N PHE A 137 15.34 -3.50 6.86
CA PHE A 137 15.59 -3.72 5.44
C PHE A 137 16.56 -4.89 5.20
N ALA A 138 17.68 -4.90 5.92
CA ALA A 138 18.71 -5.93 5.78
C ALA A 138 18.17 -7.33 6.13
N GLU A 139 17.50 -7.47 7.27
CA GLU A 139 16.85 -8.73 7.69
C GLU A 139 15.76 -9.13 6.71
N GLY A 140 14.96 -8.15 6.25
CA GLY A 140 13.93 -8.36 5.24
C GLY A 140 14.48 -8.95 3.95
N VAL A 141 15.55 -8.41 3.37
CA VAL A 141 16.15 -8.94 2.14
C VAL A 141 16.85 -10.27 2.40
N LYS A 142 17.70 -10.33 3.45
CA LYS A 142 18.53 -11.50 3.76
C LYS A 142 17.74 -12.72 4.19
N ALA A 143 16.51 -12.57 4.68
CA ALA A 143 15.65 -13.71 4.96
C ALA A 143 15.32 -14.57 3.72
N LYS A 144 15.34 -13.99 2.51
CA LYS A 144 15.20 -14.73 1.24
C LYS A 144 16.56 -14.93 0.55
N PHE A 145 17.47 -13.96 0.66
CA PHE A 145 18.80 -13.99 0.03
C PHE A 145 19.91 -13.71 1.06
N PRO A 146 20.31 -14.71 1.87
CA PRO A 146 21.23 -14.51 3.01
C PRO A 146 22.55 -13.84 2.63
N ASP A 147 23.08 -14.21 1.46
CA ASP A 147 24.36 -13.74 0.94
C ASP A 147 24.27 -12.46 0.11
N GLN A 148 23.06 -11.89 -0.08
CA GLN A 148 22.88 -10.65 -0.84
C GLN A 148 23.69 -9.52 -0.22
N TRP A 149 24.55 -8.89 -1.02
CA TRP A 149 25.28 -7.71 -0.57
C TRP A 149 24.34 -6.50 -0.55
N LEU A 150 24.52 -5.66 0.47
CA LEU A 150 23.70 -4.48 0.72
C LEU A 150 24.61 -3.24 0.68
N CYS A 151 24.12 -2.15 0.10
CA CYS A 151 24.76 -0.84 0.14
C CYS A 151 23.93 0.12 1.01
N TYR A 152 24.61 1.09 1.64
CA TYR A 152 24.01 2.13 2.47
C TYR A 152 24.65 3.48 2.14
N ASN A 153 23.84 4.55 2.10
CA ASN A 153 24.25 5.91 1.77
C ASN A 153 24.37 6.84 2.99
#